data_AF-A0A068RPB6-F1
#
_entry.id   AF-A0A068RPB6-F1
#
_cell.length_a   1.000
_cell.length_b   1.000
_cell.length_c   1.000
_cell.angle_alpha   90.00
_cell.angle_beta   90.00
_cell.angle_gamma   90.00
#
_symmetry.space_group_name_H-M   'P 1'
#
loop_
_entity.id
_entity.type
_entity.pdbx_description
1 polymer ?
#
loop_
_entity_poly.entity_id
_entity_poly.type
_entity_poly.pdbx_seq_one_letter_code
_entity_poly.pdbx_strand_id
1 'polypeptide(L)'
;MEDDPFLLVKHQVEDALENASSLFDSWKRIQQTVSSPKNQELLWTADELNSSLEAIEQDLDDLDEAFSVSQANPSKFNLTAADLNSRRSFLTQARNKIQSIRNTMANPPAKQWQHFDNGSSGEASNSRHHNDHMLEDENQQQMVMMQEQDTHLDSMSGTLVNLKEIAGTMNTELEDQAMILDDLGDHVDRSQGRLKRAMNRVTYILKKEEESKSGYCICCLIIVLIILLVLVIVI
;
A
#
# COMPACT_ATOMS: atom_id res chain seq x y z
N MET A 1 -2.09 -22.90 -18.59
CA MET A 1 -2.23 -21.49 -18.21
C MET A 1 -0.82 -21.06 -17.86
N GLU A 2 -0.20 -20.22 -18.69
CA GLU A 2 1.07 -19.59 -18.30
C GLU A 2 0.76 -18.64 -17.16
N ASP A 3 1.45 -18.80 -16.04
CA ASP A 3 1.36 -17.89 -14.91
C ASP A 3 1.82 -16.50 -15.37
N ASP A 4 0.98 -15.50 -15.14
CA ASP A 4 1.24 -14.11 -15.51
C ASP A 4 2.51 -13.62 -14.80
N PRO A 5 3.61 -13.35 -15.52
CA PRO A 5 4.90 -13.04 -14.91
C PRO A 5 4.83 -11.78 -14.05
N PHE A 6 3.91 -10.85 -14.36
CA PHE A 6 3.67 -9.68 -13.53
C PHE A 6 3.22 -10.08 -12.12
N LEU A 7 2.32 -11.06 -11.98
CA LEU A 7 1.79 -11.46 -10.67
C LEU A 7 2.82 -12.16 -9.80
N LEU A 8 3.76 -12.88 -10.42
CA LEU A 8 4.87 -13.51 -9.71
C LEU A 8 5.80 -12.47 -9.09
N VAL A 9 6.26 -11.51 -9.91
CA VAL A 9 7.15 -10.43 -9.44
C VAL A 9 6.41 -9.52 -8.46
N LYS A 10 5.12 -9.25 -8.68
CA LYS A 10 4.26 -8.55 -7.71
C LYS A 10 4.31 -9.20 -6.33
N HIS A 11 4.17 -10.52 -6.24
CA HIS A 11 4.23 -11.24 -4.96
C HIS A 11 5.61 -11.12 -4.31
N GLN A 12 6.69 -11.20 -5.09
CA GLN A 12 8.06 -11.02 -4.59
C GLN A 12 8.26 -9.62 -4.02
N VAL A 13 7.76 -8.60 -4.70
CA VAL A 13 7.78 -7.21 -4.22
C VAL A 13 6.94 -7.05 -2.95
N GLU A 14 5.78 -7.72 -2.84
CA GLU A 14 4.95 -7.70 -1.62
C GLU A 14 5.70 -8.30 -0.42
N ASP A 15 6.34 -9.46 -0.60
CA ASP A 15 7.15 -10.10 0.44
C ASP A 15 8.34 -9.22 0.85
N ALA A 16 9.02 -8.62 -0.14
CA ALA A 16 10.15 -7.73 0.08
C ALA A 16 9.72 -6.46 0.84
N LEU A 17 8.57 -5.87 0.49
CA LEU A 17 7.99 -4.73 1.19
C LEU A 17 7.60 -5.06 2.63
N GLU A 18 7.12 -6.27 2.91
CA GLU A 18 6.84 -6.73 4.28
C GLU A 18 8.14 -6.83 5.09
N ASN A 19 9.18 -7.44 4.53
CA ASN A 19 10.50 -7.50 5.16
C ASN A 19 11.09 -6.11 5.42
N ALA A 20 11.04 -5.20 4.44
CA ALA A 20 11.47 -3.81 4.60
C ALA A 20 10.66 -3.07 5.69
N SER A 21 9.37 -3.37 5.83
CA SER A 21 8.55 -2.78 6.90
C SER A 21 8.97 -3.26 8.29
N SER A 22 9.29 -4.55 8.42
CA SER A 22 9.82 -5.13 9.65
C SER A 22 11.18 -4.51 10.03
N LEU A 23 12.07 -4.35 9.05
CA LEU A 23 13.35 -3.65 9.21
C LEU A 23 13.13 -2.19 9.66
N PHE A 24 12.18 -1.49 9.05
CA PHE A 24 11.84 -0.11 9.39
C PHE A 24 11.29 0.03 10.82
N ASP A 25 10.42 -0.88 11.27
CA ASP A 25 9.92 -0.85 12.65
C ASP A 25 11.02 -1.19 13.66
N SER A 26 11.93 -2.10 13.31
CA SER A 26 13.12 -2.38 14.11
C SER A 26 14.03 -1.16 14.22
N TRP A 27 14.25 -0.44 13.11
CA TRP A 27 15.04 0.79 13.06
C TRP A 27 14.41 1.89 13.92
N LYS A 28 13.09 2.12 13.81
CA LYS A 28 12.37 3.09 14.67
C LYS A 28 12.55 2.76 16.14
N ARG A 29 12.40 1.49 16.51
CA ARG A 29 12.56 1.04 17.90
C ARG A 29 13.97 1.32 18.41
N ILE A 30 15.01 0.98 17.63
CA ILE A 30 16.41 1.21 17.99
C ILE A 30 16.68 2.71 18.10
N GLN A 31 16.16 3.51 17.17
CA GLN A 31 16.27 4.98 17.19
C GLN A 31 15.65 5.57 18.46
N GLN A 32 14.53 5.01 18.94
CA GLN A 32 13.87 5.45 20.16
C GLN A 32 14.52 4.94 21.45
N THR A 33 15.28 3.85 21.43
CA THR A 33 15.91 3.29 22.64
C THR A 33 17.32 3.79 22.83
N VAL A 34 18.07 3.95 21.75
CA VAL A 34 19.51 4.23 21.80
C VAL A 34 19.76 5.74 21.95
N SER A 35 20.67 6.12 22.83
CA SER A 35 21.08 7.53 23.03
C SER A 35 22.21 7.97 22.11
N SER A 36 23.03 7.04 21.60
CA SER A 36 24.15 7.34 20.71
C SER A 36 23.80 7.11 19.23
N PRO A 37 23.93 8.13 18.35
CA PRO A 37 23.69 8.00 16.91
C PRO A 37 24.73 7.12 16.20
N LYS A 38 25.87 6.84 16.84
CA LYS A 38 26.93 5.95 16.31
C LYS A 38 26.73 4.48 16.70
N ASN A 39 25.55 4.11 17.18
CA ASN A 39 25.28 2.71 17.46
C ASN A 39 25.35 1.90 16.16
N GLN A 40 26.22 0.89 16.15
CA GLN A 40 26.42 0.00 15.02
C GLN A 40 25.14 -0.71 14.58
N GLU A 41 24.26 -1.07 15.52
CA GLU A 41 22.97 -1.69 15.19
C GLU A 41 22.08 -0.74 14.42
N LEU A 42 22.00 0.53 14.83
CA LEU A 42 21.19 1.54 14.14
C LEU A 42 21.69 1.80 12.71
N LEU A 43 23.00 1.90 12.55
CA LEU A 43 23.63 2.10 11.24
C LEU A 43 23.46 0.89 10.33
N TRP A 44 23.67 -0.32 10.86
CA TRP A 44 23.50 -1.56 10.10
C TRP A 44 22.05 -1.76 9.67
N THR A 45 21.08 -1.56 10.56
CA THR A 45 19.66 -1.68 10.20
C THR A 45 19.23 -0.63 9.16
N ALA A 46 19.78 0.59 9.24
CA ALA A 46 19.52 1.63 8.24
C ALA A 46 20.09 1.27 6.85
N ASP A 47 21.31 0.72 6.81
CA ASP A 47 21.98 0.31 5.58
C ASP A 47 21.29 -0.90 4.90
N GLU A 48 20.91 -1.89 5.71
CA GLU A 48 20.15 -3.07 5.25
C GLU A 48 18.78 -2.66 4.71
N LEU A 49 18.06 -1.78 5.43
CA LEU A 49 16.79 -1.24 4.97
C LEU A 49 16.96 -0.47 3.66
N ASN A 50 17.97 0.38 3.54
CA ASN A 50 18.21 1.13 2.31
C ASN A 50 18.49 0.21 1.12
N SER A 51 19.35 -0.80 1.30
CA SER A 51 19.66 -1.80 0.28
C SER A 51 18.40 -2.58 -0.14
N SER A 52 17.55 -2.92 0.82
CA SER A 52 16.26 -3.56 0.54
C SER A 52 15.31 -2.65 -0.24
N LEU A 53 15.24 -1.35 0.06
CA LEU A 53 14.39 -0.41 -0.65
C LEU A 53 14.88 -0.18 -2.10
N GLU A 54 16.18 -0.08 -2.31
CA GLU A 54 16.78 0.05 -3.65
C GLU A 54 16.51 -1.18 -4.54
N ALA A 55 16.62 -2.39 -3.97
CA ALA A 55 16.25 -3.61 -4.70
C ALA A 55 14.77 -3.62 -5.10
N ILE A 56 13.87 -3.24 -4.19
CA ILE A 56 12.43 -3.16 -4.48
C ILE A 56 12.14 -2.12 -5.56
N GLU A 57 12.87 -1.01 -5.59
CA GLU A 57 12.70 0.03 -6.61
C GLU A 57 13.04 -0.45 -8.00
N GLN A 58 14.16 -1.18 -8.12
CA GLN A 58 14.52 -1.81 -9.38
C GLN A 58 13.41 -2.77 -9.86
N ASP A 59 12.87 -3.59 -8.96
CA ASP A 59 11.76 -4.49 -9.30
C ASP A 59 10.49 -3.71 -9.71
N LEU A 60 10.22 -2.55 -9.09
CA LEU A 60 9.09 -1.69 -9.44
C LEU A 60 9.28 -1.02 -10.80
N ASP A 61 10.50 -0.67 -11.18
CA ASP A 61 10.80 -0.10 -12.50
C ASP A 61 10.64 -1.15 -13.60
N ASP A 62 11.11 -2.38 -13.37
CA ASP A 62 10.88 -3.52 -14.27
C ASP A 62 9.38 -3.84 -14.42
N LEU A 63 8.61 -3.77 -13.33
CA LEU A 63 7.16 -3.94 -13.35
C LEU A 63 6.44 -2.78 -14.07
N ASP A 64 6.97 -1.56 -14.00
CA ASP A 64 6.41 -0.40 -14.71
C ASP A 64 6.63 -0.49 -16.22
N GLU A 65 7.81 -0.96 -16.65
CA GLU A 65 8.08 -1.27 -18.05
C GLU A 65 7.14 -2.38 -18.55
N ALA A 66 7.01 -3.47 -17.78
CA ALA A 66 6.09 -4.56 -18.10
C ALA A 66 4.63 -4.07 -18.15
N PHE A 67 4.24 -3.17 -17.24
CA PHE A 67 2.93 -2.53 -17.25
C PHE A 67 2.72 -1.71 -18.51
N SER A 68 3.68 -0.85 -18.89
CA SER A 68 3.64 -0.02 -20.09
C SER A 68 3.47 -0.84 -21.38
N VAL A 69 4.22 -1.96 -21.51
CA VAL A 69 4.08 -2.90 -22.63
C VAL A 69 2.69 -3.55 -22.65
N SER A 70 2.20 -3.93 -21.47
CA SER A 70 0.88 -4.57 -21.33
C SER A 70 -0.29 -3.62 -21.59
N GLN A 71 -0.12 -2.33 -21.24
CA GLN A 71 -1.08 -1.26 -21.51
C GLN A 71 -1.16 -0.93 -23.01
N ALA A 72 -0.04 -0.98 -23.73
CA ALA A 72 -0.01 -0.74 -25.16
C ALA A 72 -0.71 -1.85 -25.96
N ASN A 73 -0.72 -3.10 -25.47
CA ASN A 73 -1.36 -4.24 -26.15
C ASN A 73 -2.20 -5.13 -25.21
N PRO A 74 -3.31 -4.64 -24.63
CA PRO A 74 -4.05 -5.38 -23.60
C PRO A 74 -4.61 -6.73 -24.08
N SER A 75 -5.07 -6.78 -25.35
CA SER A 75 -5.63 -7.99 -25.96
C SER A 75 -4.61 -9.12 -26.14
N LYS A 76 -3.32 -8.80 -26.25
CA LYS A 76 -2.24 -9.80 -26.37
C LYS A 76 -2.02 -10.55 -25.06
N PHE A 77 -2.27 -9.88 -23.94
CA PHE A 77 -2.05 -10.40 -22.59
C PHE A 77 -3.34 -10.86 -21.89
N ASN A 78 -4.48 -10.80 -22.60
CA ASN A 78 -5.81 -11.08 -22.04
C ASN A 78 -6.14 -10.25 -20.78
N LEU A 79 -5.64 -9.01 -20.70
CA LEU A 79 -5.83 -8.14 -19.55
C LEU A 79 -7.09 -7.31 -19.69
N THR A 80 -7.87 -7.24 -18.62
CA THR A 80 -9.01 -6.33 -18.52
C THR A 80 -8.57 -4.95 -18.07
N ALA A 81 -9.43 -3.96 -18.27
CA ALA A 81 -9.19 -2.62 -17.72
C ALA A 81 -9.09 -2.63 -16.18
N ALA A 82 -9.77 -3.56 -15.52
CA ALA A 82 -9.67 -3.74 -14.08
C ALA A 82 -8.28 -4.25 -13.67
N ASP A 83 -7.73 -5.23 -14.40
CA ASP A 83 -6.40 -5.77 -14.12
C ASP A 83 -5.33 -4.69 -14.28
N LEU A 84 -5.35 -3.94 -15.39
CA LEU A 84 -4.43 -2.82 -15.61
C LEU A 84 -4.51 -1.77 -14.50
N ASN A 85 -5.73 -1.48 -14.01
CA ASN A 85 -5.91 -0.53 -12.91
C ASN A 85 -5.34 -1.08 -11.60
N SER A 86 -5.59 -2.35 -11.28
CA SER A 86 -5.01 -3.00 -10.09
C SER A 86 -3.47 -2.99 -10.13
N ARG A 87 -2.86 -3.26 -11.30
CA ARG A 87 -1.41 -3.20 -11.50
C ARG A 87 -0.86 -1.80 -11.26
N ARG A 88 -1.48 -0.77 -11.85
CA ARG A 88 -1.10 0.64 -11.65
C ARG A 88 -1.23 1.07 -10.18
N SER A 89 -2.35 0.73 -9.55
CA SER A 89 -2.60 1.06 -8.15
C SER A 89 -1.56 0.41 -7.23
N PHE A 90 -1.19 -0.85 -7.48
CA PHE A 90 -0.12 -1.53 -6.76
C PHE A 90 1.22 -0.79 -6.89
N LEU A 91 1.65 -0.46 -8.11
CA LEU A 91 2.90 0.27 -8.36
C LEU A 91 2.93 1.61 -7.61
N THR A 92 1.83 2.36 -7.66
CA THR A 92 1.71 3.65 -6.95
C THR A 92 1.79 3.46 -5.43
N GLN A 93 1.04 2.50 -4.88
CA GLN A 93 1.02 2.23 -3.44
C GLN A 93 2.39 1.79 -2.92
N ALA A 94 3.08 0.93 -3.67
CA ALA A 94 4.43 0.46 -3.34
C ALA A 94 5.44 1.63 -3.31
N ARG A 95 5.48 2.45 -4.37
CA ARG A 95 6.36 3.64 -4.43
C ARG A 95 6.05 4.64 -3.31
N ASN A 96 4.78 4.93 -3.04
CA ASN A 96 4.37 5.81 -1.93
C ASN A 96 4.84 5.28 -0.56
N LYS A 97 4.75 3.97 -0.34
CA LYS A 97 5.21 3.35 0.91
C LYS A 97 6.72 3.49 1.08
N ILE A 98 7.49 3.24 0.03
CA ILE A 98 8.95 3.41 0.04
C ILE A 98 9.33 4.87 0.31
N GLN A 99 8.66 5.82 -0.36
CA GLN A 99 8.90 7.25 -0.15
C GLN A 99 8.59 7.67 1.29
N SER A 100 7.50 7.19 1.89
CA SER A 100 7.15 7.46 3.29
C SER A 100 8.22 6.95 4.27
N ILE A 101 8.76 5.74 4.02
CA ILE A 101 9.85 5.17 4.80
C ILE A 101 11.11 6.03 4.67
N ARG A 102 11.51 6.39 3.44
CA ARG A 102 12.68 7.25 3.21
C ARG A 102 12.55 8.63 3.83
N ASN A 103 11.38 9.27 3.72
CA ASN A 103 11.13 10.57 4.33
C ASN A 103 11.25 10.51 5.86
N THR A 104 10.76 9.43 6.48
CA THR A 104 10.88 9.23 7.92
C THR A 104 12.32 8.94 8.34
N MET A 105 13.10 8.24 7.51
CA MET A 105 14.53 8.01 7.78
C MET A 105 15.36 9.27 7.62
N ALA A 106 15.06 10.11 6.63
CA ALA A 106 15.72 11.38 6.39
C ALA A 106 15.37 12.43 7.46
N ASN A 107 14.15 12.37 8.01
CA ASN A 107 13.67 13.26 9.07
C ASN A 107 12.98 12.44 10.19
N PRO A 108 13.78 11.76 11.04
CA PRO A 108 13.23 10.96 12.14
C PRO A 108 12.46 11.84 13.13
N PRO A 109 11.34 11.35 13.70
CA PRO A 109 10.62 12.08 14.72
C PRO A 109 11.50 12.32 15.95
N ALA A 110 11.35 13.49 16.57
CA ALA A 110 12.04 13.82 17.80
C ALA A 110 11.76 12.76 18.88
N LYS A 111 12.80 12.41 19.62
CA LYS A 111 12.74 11.38 20.66
C LYS A 111 11.85 11.86 21.79
N GLN A 112 10.65 11.28 21.92
CA GLN A 112 9.73 11.64 22.97
C GLN A 112 10.13 10.94 24.26
N TRP A 113 10.95 11.60 25.07
CA TRP A 113 11.29 11.13 26.41
C TRP A 113 10.03 11.17 27.28
N GLN A 114 9.47 10.00 27.58
CA GLN A 114 8.45 9.88 28.62
C GLN A 114 9.13 10.19 29.95
N HIS A 115 9.01 11.43 30.40
CA HIS A 115 9.31 11.80 31.77
C HIS A 115 8.42 10.95 32.68
N PHE A 116 9.02 9.99 33.39
CA PHE A 116 8.42 9.42 34.58
C PHE A 116 8.41 10.55 35.62
N ASP A 117 7.30 11.27 35.67
CA ASP A 117 7.01 12.23 36.72
C ASP A 117 6.86 11.44 38.03
N ASN A 118 7.98 11.29 38.75
CA ASN A 118 7.99 10.72 40.09
C ASN A 118 7.41 11.76 41.05
N GLY A 119 6.08 11.86 41.05
CA GLY A 119 5.29 12.70 41.93
C GLY A 119 5.46 12.29 43.40
N SER A 120 6.55 12.72 44.02
CA SER A 120 6.71 12.73 45.46
C SER A 120 5.97 13.95 46.01
N SER A 121 4.69 13.75 46.32
CA SER A 121 3.90 14.68 47.11
C SER A 121 4.43 14.72 48.54
N GLY A 122 5.38 15.61 48.82
CA GLY A 122 5.94 15.87 50.14
C GLY A 122 5.83 17.35 50.50
N GLU A 123 4.88 17.65 51.38
CA GLU A 123 4.70 18.84 52.23
C GLU A 123 5.40 20.16 51.87
N ALA A 124 4.57 21.12 51.43
CA ALA A 124 4.91 22.52 51.33
C ALA A 124 5.16 23.15 52.71
N SER A 125 6.41 23.48 53.02
CA SER A 125 6.71 24.69 53.82
C SER A 125 8.13 25.20 53.56
N ASN A 126 8.20 26.44 53.05
CA ASN A 126 9.32 27.37 53.20
C ASN A 126 10.62 27.15 52.39
N SER A 127 10.58 27.14 51.05
CA SER A 127 11.79 27.27 50.20
C SER A 127 11.52 27.83 48.78
N ARG A 128 10.78 28.94 48.68
CA ARG A 128 10.40 29.57 47.39
C ARG A 128 11.53 30.30 46.64
N HIS A 129 12.75 30.40 47.19
CA HIS A 129 13.86 31.13 46.56
C HIS A 129 15.05 30.25 46.14
N HIS A 130 15.10 28.99 46.58
CA HIS A 130 16.14 28.03 46.17
C HIS A 130 15.67 27.13 45.01
N ASN A 131 14.36 26.93 44.87
CA ASN A 131 13.80 26.14 43.78
C ASN A 131 13.94 26.82 42.40
N ASP A 132 13.92 28.15 42.33
CA ASP A 132 13.98 28.87 41.05
C ASP A 132 15.31 28.63 40.32
N HIS A 133 16.43 28.64 41.06
CA HIS A 133 17.75 28.35 40.51
C HIS A 133 17.95 26.88 40.13
N MET A 134 17.30 25.96 40.84
CA MET A 134 17.37 24.52 40.56
C MET A 134 16.51 24.15 39.34
N LEU A 135 15.35 24.78 39.18
CA LEU A 135 14.47 24.66 38.01
C LEU A 135 15.12 25.24 36.74
N GLU A 136 15.86 26.34 36.87
CA GLU A 136 16.63 26.94 35.77
C GLU A 136 17.79 26.02 35.32
N ASP A 137 18.50 25.40 36.26
CA ASP A 137 19.58 24.43 35.99
C ASP A 137 19.03 23.13 35.34
N GLU A 138 17.89 22.63 35.82
CA GLU A 138 17.19 21.48 35.22
C GLU A 138 16.68 21.79 33.81
N ASN A 139 16.13 22.99 33.58
CA ASN A 139 15.71 23.44 32.25
C ASN A 139 16.91 23.63 31.31
N GLN A 140 18.03 24.18 31.78
CA GLN A 140 19.24 24.30 30.97
C GLN A 140 19.82 22.94 30.61
N GLN A 141 19.84 21.98 31.55
CA GLN A 141 20.27 20.61 31.25
C GLN A 141 19.36 19.92 30.23
N GLN A 142 18.04 20.14 30.31
CA GLN A 142 17.10 19.65 29.30
C GLN A 142 17.33 20.29 27.94
N MET A 143 17.59 21.61 27.90
CA MET A 143 17.86 22.33 26.65
C MET A 143 19.17 21.88 26.00
N VAL A 144 20.22 21.63 26.79
CA VAL A 144 21.49 21.09 26.31
C VAL A 144 21.33 19.65 25.81
N MET A 145 20.56 18.80 26.52
CA MET A 145 20.28 17.43 26.08
C MET A 145 19.45 17.40 24.79
N MET A 146 18.55 18.37 24.58
CA MET A 146 17.75 18.52 23.36
C MET A 146 18.58 19.09 22.20
N GLN A 147 19.50 19.99 22.49
CA GLN A 147 20.41 20.58 21.50
C GLN A 147 21.50 19.60 21.05
N GLU A 148 22.01 18.75 21.95
CA GLU A 148 22.85 17.61 21.57
C GLU A 148 22.07 16.70 20.62
N GLN A 149 20.79 16.41 20.90
CA GLN A 149 19.91 15.59 20.05
C GLN A 149 19.68 16.15 18.63
N ASP A 150 19.56 17.46 18.43
CA ASP A 150 19.49 18.06 17.08
C ASP A 150 20.81 17.90 16.30
N THR A 151 21.92 17.76 17.02
CA THR A 151 23.25 17.48 16.45
C THR A 151 23.42 15.99 16.10
N HIS A 152 22.48 15.11 16.47
CA HIS A 152 22.57 13.65 16.26
C HIS A 152 22.43 13.22 14.79
N LEU A 153 21.89 14.07 13.92
CA LEU A 153 21.67 13.78 12.49
C LEU A 153 22.91 13.97 11.61
N ASP A 154 23.89 14.75 12.07
CA ASP A 154 25.05 15.11 11.24
C ASP A 154 26.07 13.96 11.12
N SER A 155 26.07 13.01 12.06
CA SER A 155 27.02 11.88 12.04
C SER A 155 26.57 10.67 11.21
N MET A 156 25.31 10.63 10.77
CA MET A 156 24.75 9.63 9.85
C MET A 156 24.74 10.13 8.39
N SER A 157 25.39 11.28 8.15
CA SER A 157 25.37 12.07 6.92
C SER A 157 25.57 11.27 5.63
N GLY A 158 26.45 10.26 5.58
CA GLY A 158 26.69 9.52 4.33
C GLY A 158 25.44 8.79 3.78
N THR A 159 24.79 7.96 4.61
CA THR A 159 23.61 7.18 4.19
C THR A 159 22.36 8.05 4.14
N LEU A 160 22.20 9.01 5.06
CA LEU A 160 21.04 9.91 5.09
C LEU A 160 21.06 10.97 3.97
N VAL A 161 22.24 11.45 3.55
CA VAL A 161 22.35 12.37 2.41
C VAL A 161 21.94 11.68 1.12
N ASN A 162 22.37 10.43 0.90
CA ASN A 162 21.89 9.63 -0.23
C ASN A 162 20.37 9.44 -0.15
N LEU A 163 19.81 9.13 1.03
CA LEU A 163 18.35 9.01 1.19
C LEU A 163 17.59 10.30 0.84
N LYS A 164 18.11 11.46 1.22
CA LYS A 164 17.50 12.77 0.92
C LYS A 164 17.52 13.09 -0.58
N GLU A 165 18.61 12.74 -1.27
CA GLU A 165 18.71 12.90 -2.72
C GLU A 165 17.71 11.99 -3.44
N ILE A 166 17.65 10.71 -3.08
CA ILE A 166 16.75 9.73 -3.72
C ILE A 166 15.27 10.01 -3.41
N ALA A 167 14.94 10.43 -2.18
CA ALA A 167 13.58 10.85 -1.82
C ALA A 167 13.10 12.07 -2.64
N GLY A 168 14.03 12.94 -3.04
CA GLY A 168 13.74 14.11 -3.87
C GLY A 168 13.35 13.74 -5.31
N THR A 169 14.03 12.78 -5.93
CA THR A 169 13.77 12.32 -7.31
C THR A 169 12.46 11.54 -7.44
N MET A 170 12.07 10.77 -6.42
CA MET A 170 10.77 10.07 -6.41
C MET A 170 9.57 10.99 -6.31
N ASN A 171 9.71 12.08 -5.54
CA ASN A 171 8.59 12.98 -5.27
C ASN A 171 8.02 13.62 -6.54
N THR A 172 8.87 13.91 -7.52
CA THR A 172 8.46 14.48 -8.81
C THR A 172 7.73 13.47 -9.70
N GLU A 173 8.07 12.18 -9.61
CA GLU A 173 7.47 11.15 -10.45
C GLU A 173 6.11 10.69 -9.93
N LEU A 174 5.91 10.69 -8.61
CA LEU A 174 4.64 10.33 -7.98
C LEU A 174 3.56 11.41 -8.15
N GLU A 175 3.95 12.69 -8.20
CA GLU A 175 3.02 13.80 -8.47
C GLU A 175 2.41 13.72 -9.88
N ASP A 176 3.21 13.27 -10.86
CA ASP A 176 2.74 13.01 -12.24
C ASP A 176 1.80 11.79 -12.31
N GLN A 177 1.98 10.79 -11.45
CA GLN A 177 1.13 9.59 -11.41
C GLN A 177 -0.19 9.81 -10.62
N ALA A 178 -0.24 10.76 -9.68
CA ALA A 178 -1.43 11.09 -8.89
C ALA A 178 -2.55 11.76 -9.72
N MET A 179 -2.20 12.55 -10.74
CA MET A 179 -3.17 13.25 -11.59
C MET A 179 -4.00 12.30 -12.48
N ILE A 180 -3.53 11.07 -12.71
CA ILE A 180 -4.18 10.11 -13.63
C ILE A 180 -5.06 9.08 -12.88
N LEU A 181 -4.88 8.93 -11.56
CA LEU A 181 -5.59 7.92 -10.76
C LEU A 181 -7.09 8.22 -10.56
N ASP A 182 -7.47 9.51 -10.49
CA ASP A 182 -8.87 9.92 -10.29
C ASP A 182 -9.72 9.70 -11.56
N ASP A 183 -9.19 10.07 -12.73
CA ASP A 183 -9.90 9.95 -14.02
C ASP A 183 -10.02 8.49 -14.52
N LEU A 184 -9.11 7.62 -14.08
CA LEU A 184 -9.17 6.18 -14.40
C LEU A 184 -10.14 5.43 -13.47
N GLY A 185 -10.22 5.80 -12.18
CA GLY A 185 -11.19 5.25 -11.23
C GLY A 185 -12.63 5.48 -11.67
N ASP A 186 -12.93 6.71 -12.08
CA ASP A 186 -14.25 7.10 -12.60
C ASP A 186 -14.63 6.34 -13.89
N HIS A 187 -13.66 6.06 -14.76
CA HIS A 187 -13.89 5.27 -15.97
C HIS A 187 -14.08 3.78 -15.70
N VAL A 188 -13.40 3.20 -14.70
CA VAL A 188 -13.56 1.80 -14.28
C VAL A 188 -14.93 1.58 -13.64
N ASP A 189 -15.37 2.44 -12.74
CA ASP A 189 -16.70 2.34 -12.10
C ASP A 189 -17.84 2.47 -13.12
N ARG A 190 -17.71 3.40 -14.06
CA ARG A 190 -18.64 3.51 -15.19
C ARG A 190 -18.64 2.27 -16.07
N SER A 191 -17.48 1.66 -16.31
CA SER A 191 -17.34 0.46 -17.13
C SER A 191 -17.89 -0.79 -16.41
N GLN A 192 -17.66 -0.94 -15.11
CA GLN A 192 -18.19 -2.02 -14.28
C GLN A 192 -19.73 -1.95 -14.20
N GLY A 193 -20.29 -0.74 -14.08
CA GLY A 193 -21.73 -0.50 -14.16
C GLY A 193 -22.34 -0.90 -15.50
N ARG A 194 -21.64 -0.65 -16.63
CA ARG A 194 -22.09 -1.07 -17.97
C ARG A 194 -21.96 -2.57 -18.19
N LEU A 195 -20.87 -3.17 -17.74
CA LEU A 195 -20.63 -4.62 -17.82
C LEU A 195 -21.67 -5.39 -17.01
N LYS A 196 -21.96 -4.96 -15.77
CA LYS A 196 -23.02 -5.55 -14.93
C LYS A 196 -24.39 -5.49 -15.59
N ARG A 197 -24.73 -4.38 -16.26
CA ARG A 197 -25.98 -4.27 -17.03
C ARG A 197 -25.99 -5.18 -18.25
N ALA A 198 -24.88 -5.30 -18.97
CA ALA A 198 -24.77 -6.19 -20.13
C ALA A 198 -24.91 -7.67 -19.70
N MET A 199 -24.23 -8.06 -18.63
CA MET A 199 -24.30 -9.40 -18.06
C MET A 199 -25.72 -9.74 -17.61
N ASN A 200 -26.40 -8.81 -16.92
CA ASN A 200 -27.81 -8.98 -16.54
C ASN A 200 -28.73 -9.15 -17.77
N ARG A 201 -28.46 -8.46 -18.89
CA ARG A 201 -29.22 -8.67 -20.14
C ARG A 201 -28.94 -10.04 -20.76
N VAL A 202 -27.69 -10.49 -20.75
CA VAL A 202 -27.31 -11.83 -21.26
C VAL A 202 -28.01 -12.91 -20.43
N THR A 203 -27.95 -12.84 -19.10
CA THR A 203 -28.64 -13.79 -18.22
C THR A 203 -30.16 -13.75 -18.42
N TYR A 204 -30.73 -12.56 -18.62
CA TYR A 204 -32.15 -12.40 -18.96
C TYR A 204 -32.52 -13.02 -20.32
N ILE A 205 -31.68 -12.84 -21.34
CA ILE A 205 -31.90 -13.41 -22.69
C ILE A 205 -31.77 -14.94 -22.65
N LEU A 206 -30.75 -15.47 -21.99
CA LEU A 206 -30.56 -16.91 -21.82
C LEU A 206 -31.76 -17.55 -21.13
N LYS A 207 -32.24 -16.95 -20.03
CA LYS A 207 -33.42 -17.43 -19.30
C LYS A 207 -34.71 -17.32 -20.14
N LYS A 208 -34.85 -16.27 -20.95
CA LYS A 208 -36.02 -16.04 -21.81
C LYS A 208 -36.08 -16.99 -23.01
N GLU A 209 -34.93 -17.38 -23.58
CA GLU A 209 -34.82 -18.35 -24.67
C GLU A 209 -35.17 -19.78 -24.20
N GLU A 210 -34.71 -20.18 -23.02
CA GLU A 210 -34.96 -21.52 -22.45
C GLU A 210 -36.43 -21.73 -22.05
N GLU A 211 -37.05 -20.75 -21.39
CA GLU A 211 -38.44 -20.87 -20.91
C GLU A 211 -39.47 -20.80 -22.05
N SER A 212 -39.21 -20.04 -23.13
CA SER A 212 -40.21 -19.86 -24.19
C SER A 212 -40.28 -21.04 -25.17
N LYS A 213 -39.14 -21.62 -25.60
CA LYS A 213 -39.15 -22.70 -26.61
C LYS A 213 -39.50 -24.06 -26.00
N SER A 214 -39.10 -24.31 -24.75
CA SER A 214 -39.38 -25.57 -24.03
C SER A 214 -40.89 -25.73 -23.76
N GLY A 215 -41.58 -24.65 -23.35
CA GLY A 215 -43.02 -24.68 -23.06
C GLY A 215 -43.89 -25.06 -24.26
N TYR A 216 -43.63 -24.50 -25.44
CA TYR A 216 -44.40 -24.83 -26.65
C TYR A 216 -44.18 -26.29 -27.11
N CYS A 217 -42.96 -26.80 -27.00
CA CYS A 217 -42.65 -28.19 -27.34
C CYS A 217 -43.41 -29.16 -26.43
N ILE A 218 -43.38 -28.91 -25.11
CA ILE A 218 -44.09 -29.73 -24.12
C ILE A 218 -45.60 -29.66 -24.34
N CYS A 219 -46.18 -28.47 -24.57
CA CYS A 219 -47.61 -28.33 -24.87
C CYS A 219 -48.01 -29.07 -26.16
N CYS A 220 -47.22 -28.98 -27.23
CA CYS A 220 -47.49 -29.71 -28.48
C CYS A 220 -47.46 -31.24 -28.27
N LEU A 221 -46.49 -31.76 -27.52
CA LEU A 221 -46.41 -33.19 -27.21
C LEU A 221 -47.63 -33.69 -26.41
N ILE A 222 -48.13 -32.89 -25.45
CA ILE A 222 -49.33 -33.20 -24.68
C ILE A 222 -50.57 -33.29 -25.57
N ILE A 223 -50.74 -32.34 -26.51
CA ILE A 223 -51.89 -32.34 -27.43
C ILE A 223 -51.88 -33.59 -28.31
N VAL A 224 -50.73 -33.96 -28.87
CA VAL A 224 -50.58 -35.17 -29.70
C VAL A 224 -50.92 -36.43 -28.88
N LEU A 225 -50.48 -36.50 -27.63
CA LEU A 225 -50.80 -37.61 -26.73
C LEU A 225 -52.30 -37.72 -26.47
N ILE A 226 -52.99 -36.61 -26.22
CA ILE A 226 -54.45 -36.58 -26.01
C ILE A 226 -55.19 -37.09 -27.26
N ILE A 227 -54.78 -36.66 -28.46
CA ILE A 227 -55.40 -37.10 -29.72
C ILE A 227 -55.23 -38.63 -29.89
N LEU A 228 -54.03 -39.16 -29.64
CA LEU A 228 -53.80 -40.60 -29.69
C LEU A 228 -54.66 -41.36 -28.68
N LEU A 229 -54.83 -40.83 -27.46
CA LEU A 229 -55.64 -41.46 -26.42
C LEU A 229 -57.12 -41.52 -26.83
N VAL A 230 -57.68 -40.42 -27.36
CA VAL A 230 -59.07 -40.40 -27.86
C VAL A 230 -59.26 -41.37 -29.01
N LEU A 231 -58.32 -41.41 -29.96
CA LEU A 231 -58.37 -42.34 -31.09
C LEU A 231 -58.38 -43.80 -30.63
N VAL A 232 -57.57 -44.14 -29.63
CA VAL A 232 -57.53 -45.49 -29.04
C VAL A 232 -58.80 -45.84 -28.26
N ILE A 233 -59.47 -44.88 -27.61
CA ILE A 233 -60.74 -45.14 -26.90
C ILE A 233 -61.91 -45.31 -27.87
N VAL A 234 -61.87 -44.62 -29.02
CA VAL A 234 -62.96 -44.64 -30.01
C VAL A 234 -62.91 -45.89 -30.90
N ILE A 235 -61.72 -46.46 -31.10
CA ILE A 235 -61.51 -47.75 -31.80
C ILE A 235 -61.78 -48.91 -30.84
#